data_AF-A0A439RTT9-F1
#
_entry.id   AF-A0A439RTT9-F1
#
_cell.length_a   1.000
_cell.length_b   1.000
_cell.length_c   1.000
_cell.angle_alpha   90.00
_cell.angle_beta   90.00
_cell.angle_gamma   90.00
#
_symmetry.space_group_name_H-M   'P 1'
#
loop_
_entity.id
_entity.type
_entity.pdbx_description
1 polymer ?
#
loop_
_entity_poly.entity_id
_entity_poly.type
_entity_poly.pdbx_seq_one_letter_code
_entity_poly.pdbx_strand_id
1 'polypeptide(L)' 'MEPISLDVLLASVGKEVGVSPWRVVSQRMIDQFADATDDHQFIHCDPERAKRETPFGGTIAHGFL' A
#
# COMPACT_ATOMS: atom_id res chain seq x y z
N MET A 1 -2.48 -9.81 -19.76
CA MET A 1 -3.82 -9.18 -19.82
C MET A 1 -3.97 -8.67 -21.24
N GLU A 2 -5.01 -9.10 -21.96
CA GLU A 2 -5.21 -8.58 -23.32
C GLU A 2 -5.68 -7.12 -23.26
N PRO A 3 -5.23 -6.26 -24.19
CA PRO A 3 -5.69 -4.88 -24.27
C PRO A 3 -7.20 -4.83 -24.53
N ILE A 4 -7.91 -3.94 -23.83
CA ILE A 4 -9.32 -3.63 -24.09
C ILE A 4 -9.42 -2.37 -24.97
N SER A 5 -10.45 -2.28 -25.81
CA SER A 5 -10.71 -1.07 -26.59
C SER A 5 -11.27 0.06 -25.71
N LEU A 6 -11.12 1.30 -26.17
CA LEU A 6 -11.66 2.48 -25.46
C LEU A 6 -13.18 2.39 -25.28
N ASP A 7 -13.91 1.92 -26.30
CA ASP A 7 -15.36 1.76 -26.23
C ASP A 7 -15.79 0.77 -25.14
N VAL A 8 -15.05 -0.34 -25.01
CA VAL A 8 -15.30 -1.35 -23.97
C VAL A 8 -15.00 -0.78 -22.58
N LEU A 9 -13.93 0.02 -22.43
CA LEU A 9 -13.60 0.68 -21.17
C LEU A 9 -14.70 1.67 -20.76
N LEU A 10 -15.19 2.51 -21.68
CA LEU A 10 -16.25 3.48 -21.42
C LEU A 10 -17.57 2.79 -21.04
N ALA A 11 -17.90 1.68 -21.70
CA ALA A 11 -19.08 0.87 -21.37
C ALA A 11 -18.96 0.11 -20.03
N SER A 12 -17.81 0.18 -19.35
CA SER A 12 -17.54 -0.52 -18.10
C SER A 12 -17.69 0.35 -16.84
N VAL A 13 -18.08 1.62 -16.98
CA VAL A 13 -18.37 2.50 -15.83
C VAL A 13 -19.42 1.86 -14.92
N GLY A 14 -19.09 1.79 -13.62
CA GLY A 14 -19.95 1.17 -12.60
C GLY A 14 -19.90 -0.37 -12.54
N LYS A 15 -19.06 -1.02 -13.36
CA LYS A 15 -18.85 -2.48 -13.31
C LYS A 15 -17.57 -2.82 -12.55
N GLU A 16 -17.57 -3.99 -11.90
CA GLU A 16 -16.35 -4.57 -11.33
C GLU A 16 -15.40 -4.98 -12.46
N VAL A 17 -14.13 -4.58 -12.36
CA VAL A 17 -13.09 -4.86 -13.38
C VAL A 17 -12.16 -6.02 -13.01
N GLY A 18 -12.37 -6.60 -11.82
CA GLY A 18 -11.63 -7.74 -11.30
C GLY A 18 -11.15 -7.53 -9.86
N VAL A 19 -10.72 -8.62 -9.25
CA VAL A 19 -10.12 -8.66 -7.91
C VAL A 19 -8.67 -9.12 -8.06
N SER A 20 -7.72 -8.34 -7.54
CA SER A 20 -6.32 -8.73 -7.58
C SER A 20 -6.04 -9.89 -6.63
N PRO A 21 -4.99 -10.68 -6.87
CA PRO A 21 -4.45 -11.58 -5.85
C PRO A 21 -4.01 -10.80 -4.60
N TRP A 22 -3.92 -11.51 -3.48
CA TRP A 22 -3.28 -10.99 -2.28
C TRP A 22 -1.81 -10.65 -2.55
N ARG A 23 -1.34 -9.56 -1.96
CA ARG A 23 0.06 -9.13 -2.01
C ARG A 23 0.58 -8.88 -0.60
N VAL A 24 1.80 -9.34 -0.34
CA VAL A 24 2.48 -9.05 0.92
C VAL A 24 3.01 -7.62 0.91
N VAL A 25 2.60 -6.83 1.90
CA VAL A 25 3.22 -5.54 2.23
C VAL A 25 4.34 -5.82 3.22
N SER A 26 5.59 -5.70 2.76
CA SER A 26 6.78 -6.00 3.58
C SER A 26 7.36 -4.73 4.19
N GLN A 27 8.08 -4.85 5.31
CA GLN A 27 8.79 -3.72 5.92
C GLN A 27 9.68 -2.98 4.91
N ARG A 28 10.41 -3.72 4.06
CA ARG A 28 11.23 -3.12 2.98
C ARG A 28 10.43 -2.21 2.06
N MET A 29 9.18 -2.56 1.75
CA MET A 29 8.31 -1.73 0.89
C MET A 29 7.88 -0.45 1.62
N ILE A 30 7.58 -0.57 2.91
CA ILE A 30 7.23 0.56 3.79
C ILE A 30 8.44 1.50 3.90
N ASP A 31 9.63 0.97 4.16
CA ASP A 31 10.87 1.76 4.27
C ASP A 31 11.20 2.48 2.95
N GLN A 32 11.06 1.80 1.81
CA GLN A 32 11.29 2.40 0.49
C GLN A 32 10.31 3.55 0.20
N PHE A 33 9.09 3.47 0.70
CA PHE A 33 8.12 4.54 0.56
C PHE A 33 8.47 5.74 1.44
N ALA A 34 8.93 5.50 2.68
CA ALA A 34 9.47 6.55 3.53
C ALA A 34 10.61 7.28 2.82
N ASP A 35 11.57 6.55 2.24
CA ASP A 35 12.69 7.14 1.49
C ASP A 35 12.24 7.96 0.27
N ALA A 36 11.17 7.53 -0.41
CA ALA A 36 10.64 8.23 -1.58
C ALA A 36 9.84 9.49 -1.23
N THR A 37 9.28 9.56 -0.03
CA THR A 37 8.32 10.61 0.37
C THR A 37 8.81 11.49 1.52
N ASP A 38 9.96 11.15 2.10
CA ASP A 38 10.53 11.78 3.29
C ASP A 38 9.62 11.66 4.53
N ASP A 39 8.72 10.66 4.54
CA ASP A 39 7.88 10.31 5.69
C ASP A 39 8.50 9.15 6.47
N HIS A 40 9.49 9.48 7.30
CA HIS A 40 10.13 8.54 8.24
C HIS A 40 9.49 8.57 9.63
N GLN A 41 8.18 8.80 9.73
CA GLN A 41 7.49 8.73 11.02
C GLN A 41 7.68 7.33 11.64
N PHE A 42 8.05 7.28 12.92
CA PHE A 42 8.51 6.05 13.57
C PHE A 42 7.49 4.89 13.53
N ILE A 43 6.20 5.20 13.39
CA ILE A 43 5.14 4.18 13.28
C ILE A 43 5.27 3.35 11.99
N HIS A 44 6.04 3.82 11.01
CA HIS A 44 6.31 3.14 9.74
C HIS A 44 7.67 2.45 9.72
N CYS A 45 8.71 3.08 10.30
CA CYS A 45 10.11 2.69 10.08
C CYS A 45 10.84 2.12 11.31
N ASP A 46 10.26 2.20 12.51
CA ASP A 46 10.90 1.73 13.75
C ASP A 46 10.04 0.64 14.43
N PRO A 47 10.31 -0.66 14.15
CA PRO A 47 9.54 -1.78 14.73
C PRO A 47 9.54 -1.83 16.24
N GLU A 48 10.68 -1.58 16.88
CA GLU A 48 10.83 -1.67 18.32
C GLU A 48 10.09 -0.53 19.02
N ARG A 49 10.20 0.69 18.47
CA ARG A 49 9.48 1.84 18.99
C ARG A 49 7.99 1.76 18.71
N ALA A 50 7.59 1.40 17.49
CA ALA A 50 6.19 1.25 17.12
C ALA A 50 5.48 0.22 18.02
N LYS A 51 6.13 -0.92 18.29
CA LYS A 51 5.61 -1.95 19.20
C LYS A 51 5.46 -1.44 20.65
N ARG A 52 6.40 -0.63 21.13
CA ARG A 52 6.41 -0.10 22.51
C ARG A 52 5.45 1.07 22.74
N GLU A 53 5.33 1.96 21.76
CA GLU A 53 4.71 3.29 21.94
C GLU A 53 3.36 3.45 21.23
N THR A 54 2.93 2.45 20.44
CA THR A 54 1.67 2.52 19.69
C THR A 54 0.76 1.33 20.02
N PRO A 55 -0.57 1.48 19.85
CA PRO A 55 -1.51 0.37 20.01
C PRO A 55 -1.46 -0.64 18.84
N PHE A 56 -0.64 -0.40 17.81
CA PHE A 56 -0.60 -1.24 16.61
C PHE A 56 0.19 -2.55 16.81
N GLY A 57 1.04 -2.61 17.84
CA GLY A 57 1.84 -3.80 18.16
C GLY A 57 3.05 -4.02 17.24
N GLY A 58 3.34 -3.07 16.34
CA GLY A 58 4.45 -3.09 15.39
C GLY A 58 4.34 -1.92 14.41
N THR A 59 5.17 -1.91 13.37
CA THR A 59 5.06 -0.96 12.27
C THR A 59 3.79 -1.17 11.46
N ILE A 60 3.28 -0.09 10.89
CA ILE A 60 2.16 -0.09 9.94
C ILE A 60 2.59 0.56 8.62
N ALA A 61 1.93 0.18 7.53
CA ALA A 61 2.17 0.83 6.24
C ALA A 61 1.76 2.31 6.25
N HIS A 62 2.40 3.12 5.41
CA HIS A 62 1.92 4.46 5.09
C HIS A 62 0.54 4.37 4.44
N GLY A 63 -0.38 5.28 4.78
CA GLY A 63 -1.70 5.32 4.14
C GLY A 63 -1.68 5.67 2.66
N PHE A 64 -0.57 6.28 2.19
CA PHE A 64 -0.33 6.64 0.79
C PHE A 64 0.46 5.59 -0.02
N LEU A 65 0.91 4.51 0.62
CA LEU A 65 1.58 3.38 -0.04
C LEU A 65 0.59 2.53 -0.85
#